data_AF-A0A5N8HHL6-F1
#
_entry.id   AF-A0A5N8HHL6-F1
#
_cell.length_a   1.000
_cell.length_b   1.000
_cell.length_c   1.000
_cell.angle_alpha   90.00
_cell.angle_beta   90.00
_cell.angle_gamma   90.00
#
_symmetry.space_group_name_H-M   'P 1'
#
loop_
_entity.id
_entity.type
_entity.pdbx_description
1 polymer ?
#
loop_
_entity_poly.entity_id
_entity_poly.type
_entity_poly.pdbx_seq_one_letter_code
_entity_poly.pdbx_strand_id
1 'polypeptide(L)'
;MTFVPLSPIPLKDRTSMIFLQYGQIDVLDGAFVLIDKTGIRTHIPVGSVACIMLELGTRVSHAAVHLAATVGTLLVWVGEAGVRVYSSGQPGGARADKLLYQAKLALTEDLRLKVVRKMYELR
;
A
#
# COMPACT_ATOMS: atom_id res chain seq x y z
N MET A 1 21.55 -6.29 -20.62
CA MET A 1 20.92 -5.05 -20.09
C MET A 1 21.47 -4.80 -18.70
N THR A 2 21.94 -3.59 -18.41
CA THR A 2 22.33 -3.18 -17.07
C THR A 2 21.08 -3.02 -16.20
N PHE A 3 21.02 -3.73 -15.08
CA PHE A 3 19.95 -3.61 -14.09
C PHE A 3 20.01 -2.21 -13.44
N VAL A 4 18.90 -1.47 -13.51
CA VAL A 4 18.75 -0.18 -12.81
C VAL A 4 17.92 -0.43 -11.55
N PRO A 5 18.41 -0.08 -10.35
CA PRO A 5 17.66 -0.30 -9.12
C PRO A 5 16.42 0.60 -9.07
N LEU A 6 15.27 -0.01 -8.77
CA LEU A 6 14.02 0.71 -8.56
C LEU A 6 14.00 1.33 -7.16
N SER A 7 13.51 2.57 -7.05
CA SER A 7 13.33 3.25 -5.78
C SER A 7 11.94 3.91 -5.69
N PRO A 8 11.35 3.99 -4.47
CA PRO A 8 10.07 4.66 -4.27
C PRO A 8 10.13 6.16 -4.59
N ILE A 9 9.18 6.68 -5.35
CA ILE A 9 8.96 8.13 -5.51
C ILE A 9 8.26 8.73 -4.27
N PRO A 10 8.37 10.04 -4.00
CA PRO A 10 7.70 10.68 -2.86
C PRO A 10 6.18 10.49 -2.87
N LEU A 11 5.58 10.28 -1.70
CA LEU A 11 4.14 9.98 -1.56
C LEU A 11 3.23 11.09 -2.14
N LYS A 12 3.66 12.35 -2.04
CA LYS A 12 2.93 13.53 -2.55
C LYS A 12 2.79 13.55 -4.07
N ASP A 13 3.64 12.82 -4.78
CA ASP A 13 3.68 12.78 -6.25
C ASP A 13 2.92 11.55 -6.79
N ARG A 14 2.22 10.80 -5.91
CA ARG A 14 1.49 9.57 -6.24
C ARG A 14 -0.03 9.79 -6.22
N THR A 15 -0.73 9.04 -7.06
CA THR A 15 -2.17 8.86 -6.95
C THR A 15 -2.50 8.16 -5.64
N SER A 16 -3.54 8.61 -4.95
CA SER A 16 -3.88 8.17 -3.59
C SER A 16 -4.17 6.67 -3.48
N MET A 17 -5.14 6.16 -4.25
CA MET A 17 -5.49 4.75 -4.22
C MET A 17 -6.17 4.27 -5.51
N ILE A 18 -6.09 2.97 -5.76
CA ILE A 18 -6.85 2.29 -6.82
C ILE A 18 -7.46 1.00 -6.28
N PHE A 19 -8.63 0.61 -6.81
CA PHE A 19 -9.31 -0.63 -6.48
C PHE A 19 -9.13 -1.63 -7.61
N LEU A 20 -8.75 -2.86 -7.26
CA LEU A 20 -8.65 -3.99 -8.18
C LEU A 20 -9.54 -5.12 -7.68
N GLN A 21 -10.36 -5.65 -8.58
CA GLN A 21 -11.29 -6.74 -8.31
C GLN A 21 -11.19 -7.80 -9.40
N TYR A 22 -11.57 -9.04 -9.06
CA TYR A 22 -11.77 -10.15 -10.01
C TYR A 22 -10.69 -10.33 -11.08
N GLY A 23 -9.50 -10.75 -10.67
CA GLY A 23 -8.42 -11.08 -11.61
C GLY A 23 -7.14 -11.58 -10.93
N GLN A 24 -6.22 -12.07 -11.76
CA GLN A 24 -4.88 -12.43 -11.32
C GLN A 24 -3.94 -11.25 -11.53
N ILE A 25 -3.32 -10.80 -10.45
CA ILE A 25 -2.28 -9.80 -10.45
C ILE A 25 -0.94 -10.49 -10.61
N ASP A 26 -0.19 -10.09 -11.63
CA ASP A 26 1.10 -10.65 -11.95
C ASP A 26 2.11 -9.60 -12.46
N VAL A 27 3.34 -10.04 -12.70
CA VAL A 27 4.40 -9.22 -13.31
C VAL A 27 4.72 -9.74 -14.69
N LEU A 28 4.58 -8.88 -15.69
CA LEU A 28 4.95 -9.15 -17.08
C LEU A 28 5.93 -8.08 -17.54
N ASP A 29 7.11 -8.49 -18.02
CA ASP A 29 8.19 -7.58 -18.44
C ASP A 29 8.55 -6.51 -17.39
N GLY A 30 8.44 -6.87 -16.11
CA GLY A 30 8.70 -5.97 -14.97
C GLY A 30 7.57 -4.97 -14.67
N ALA A 31 6.44 -5.05 -15.38
CA ALA A 31 5.25 -4.23 -15.15
C ALA A 31 4.18 -4.99 -14.35
N PHE A 32 3.43 -4.26 -13.53
CA PHE A 32 2.32 -4.79 -12.74
C PHE A 32 1.06 -4.87 -13.61
N VAL A 33 0.47 -6.06 -13.70
CA VAL A 33 -0.65 -6.32 -14.61
C VAL A 33 -1.77 -7.07 -13.89
N LEU A 34 -3.01 -6.67 -14.13
CA LEU A 34 -4.20 -7.44 -13.79
C LEU A 34 -4.67 -8.21 -15.02
N ILE A 35 -4.85 -9.51 -14.87
CA ILE A 35 -5.34 -10.42 -15.90
C ILE A 35 -6.73 -10.89 -15.47
N ASP A 36 -7.74 -10.54 -16.25
CA ASP A 36 -9.12 -10.98 -15.98
C ASP A 36 -9.39 -12.40 -16.51
N LYS A 37 -10.60 -12.90 -16.28
CA LYS A 37 -11.03 -14.24 -16.75
C LYS A 37 -11.06 -14.38 -18.28
N THR A 38 -11.15 -13.28 -19.01
CA THR A 38 -11.15 -13.26 -20.49
C THR A 38 -9.73 -13.18 -21.07
N GLY A 39 -8.73 -12.99 -20.20
CA GLY A 39 -7.33 -12.83 -20.58
C GLY A 39 -6.95 -11.39 -20.92
N ILE A 40 -7.86 -10.42 -20.74
CA ILE A 40 -7.56 -9.00 -20.94
C ILE A 40 -6.56 -8.57 -19.86
N ARG A 41 -5.51 -7.87 -20.32
CA ARG A 41 -4.40 -7.40 -19.51
C ARG A 41 -4.54 -5.91 -19.27
N THR A 42 -4.75 -5.53 -18.02
CA THR A 42 -4.80 -4.13 -17.60
C THR A 42 -3.49 -3.78 -16.90
N HIS A 43 -2.71 -2.89 -17.51
CA HIS A 43 -1.46 -2.41 -16.91
C HIS A 43 -1.76 -1.40 -15.80
N ILE A 44 -1.09 -1.58 -14.67
CA ILE A 44 -1.24 -0.72 -13.49
C ILE A 44 0.12 -0.07 -13.20
N PRO A 45 0.20 1.27 -13.15
CA PRO A 45 1.44 1.97 -12.81
C PRO A 45 1.70 1.89 -11.30
N VAL A 46 2.12 0.70 -10.82
CA VAL A 46 2.25 0.41 -9.38
C VAL A 46 3.10 1.42 -8.62
N GLY A 47 4.19 1.93 -9.22
CA GLY A 47 5.07 2.92 -8.58
C GLY A 47 4.48 4.33 -8.45
N SER A 48 3.44 4.64 -9.23
CA SER A 48 2.77 5.94 -9.21
C SER A 48 1.56 5.97 -8.27
N VAL A 49 1.21 4.84 -7.64
CA VAL A 49 0.08 4.72 -6.73
C VAL A 49 0.60 4.53 -5.30
N ALA A 50 -0.01 5.19 -4.33
CA ALA A 50 0.35 5.04 -2.93
C ALA A 50 -0.21 3.74 -2.32
N CYS A 51 -1.47 3.41 -2.64
CA CYS A 51 -2.16 2.23 -2.11
C CYS A 51 -2.97 1.50 -3.18
N ILE A 52 -2.86 0.17 -3.24
CA ILE A 52 -3.73 -0.70 -4.04
C ILE A 52 -4.66 -1.45 -3.10
N MET A 53 -5.95 -1.22 -3.26
CA MET A 53 -7.03 -1.89 -2.56
C MET A 53 -7.40 -3.15 -3.36
N LEU A 54 -7.09 -4.31 -2.78
CA LEU A 54 -7.33 -5.62 -3.36
C LEU A 54 -8.65 -6.17 -2.85
N GLU A 55 -9.67 -6.14 -3.70
CA GLU A 55 -11.00 -6.63 -3.39
C GLU A 55 -11.13 -8.14 -3.62
N LEU A 56 -12.34 -8.65 -3.38
CA LEU A 56 -12.68 -10.06 -3.58
C LEU A 56 -12.39 -10.54 -5.00
N GLY A 57 -12.00 -11.81 -5.11
CA GLY A 57 -11.67 -12.44 -6.38
C GLY A 57 -10.32 -12.03 -6.98
N THR A 58 -9.49 -11.27 -6.23
CA THR A 58 -8.10 -11.03 -6.62
C THR A 58 -7.19 -12.17 -6.18
N ARG A 59 -6.27 -12.58 -7.05
CA ARG A 59 -5.15 -13.48 -6.73
C ARG A 59 -3.87 -12.73 -7.04
N VAL A 60 -2.89 -12.75 -6.14
CA VAL A 60 -1.65 -11.97 -6.30
C VAL A 60 -0.46 -12.91 -6.38
N SER A 61 0.37 -12.77 -7.43
CA SER A 61 1.61 -13.51 -7.54
C SER A 61 2.68 -12.98 -6.58
N HIS A 62 3.61 -13.84 -6.17
CA HIS A 62 4.73 -13.41 -5.33
C HIS A 62 5.57 -12.30 -6.00
N ALA A 63 5.75 -12.37 -7.32
CA ALA A 63 6.47 -11.36 -8.08
C ALA A 63 5.78 -9.99 -7.99
N ALA A 64 4.45 -9.95 -8.02
CA ALA A 64 3.70 -8.70 -7.89
C ALA A 64 3.83 -8.09 -6.48
N VAL A 65 3.78 -8.93 -5.44
CA VAL A 65 4.03 -8.48 -4.06
C VAL A 65 5.44 -7.92 -3.92
N HIS A 66 6.44 -8.60 -4.49
CA HIS A 66 7.82 -8.13 -4.49
C HIS A 66 7.95 -6.77 -5.19
N LEU A 67 7.42 -6.63 -6.41
CA LEU A 67 7.48 -5.39 -7.18
C LEU A 67 6.81 -4.23 -6.43
N ALA A 68 5.62 -4.44 -5.86
CA ALA A 68 4.91 -3.44 -5.08
C ALA A 68 5.74 -2.98 -3.86
N ALA A 69 6.37 -3.90 -3.15
CA ALA A 69 7.25 -3.57 -2.02
C ALA A 69 8.50 -2.80 -2.46
N THR A 70 9.12 -3.18 -3.59
CA THR A 70 10.30 -2.49 -4.13
C THR A 70 10.02 -1.03 -4.47
N VAL A 71 8.84 -0.74 -5.04
CA VAL A 71 8.43 0.65 -5.36
C VAL A 71 7.75 1.37 -4.19
N GLY A 72 7.59 0.70 -3.04
CA GLY A 72 6.99 1.26 -1.83
C GLY A 72 5.49 1.53 -1.95
N THR A 73 4.76 0.68 -2.66
CA THR A 73 3.30 0.77 -2.83
C THR A 73 2.62 -0.18 -1.87
N LEU A 74 1.71 0.36 -1.06
CA LEU A 74 0.97 -0.39 -0.05
C LEU A 74 -0.07 -1.28 -0.73
N LEU A 75 -0.09 -2.58 -0.41
CA LEU A 75 -1.18 -3.49 -0.78
C LEU A 75 -2.10 -3.65 0.42
N VAL A 76 -3.41 -3.46 0.25
CA VAL A 76 -4.40 -3.65 1.32
C VAL A 76 -5.48 -4.58 0.81
N TRP A 77 -5.66 -5.73 1.48
CA TRP A 77 -6.76 -6.63 1.17
C TRP A 77 -8.01 -6.15 1.88
N VAL A 78 -9.06 -5.93 1.10
CA VAL A 78 -10.32 -5.40 1.61
C VAL A 78 -11.52 -6.20 1.16
N GLY A 79 -12.61 -6.06 1.90
CA GLY A 79 -13.95 -6.42 1.43
C GLY A 79 -14.46 -5.42 0.39
N GLU A 80 -15.67 -5.66 -0.08
CA GLU A 80 -16.33 -4.82 -1.09
C GLU A 80 -16.39 -3.35 -0.65
N ALA A 81 -16.03 -2.44 -1.55
CA ALA A 81 -15.98 -0.99 -1.31
C ALA A 81 -15.05 -0.55 -0.16
N GLY A 82 -14.11 -1.40 0.27
CA GLY A 82 -13.14 -1.03 1.31
C GLY A 82 -13.68 -1.03 2.74
N VAL A 83 -14.87 -1.59 3.00
CA VAL A 83 -15.54 -1.52 4.32
C VAL A 83 -14.86 -2.38 5.40
N ARG A 84 -14.13 -3.42 5.00
CA ARG A 84 -13.40 -4.30 5.91
C ARG A 84 -11.97 -4.47 5.42
N VAL A 85 -10.99 -4.31 6.30
CA VAL A 85 -9.59 -4.62 6.02
C VAL A 85 -9.26 -6.01 6.55
N TYR A 86 -8.65 -6.84 5.71
CA TYR A 86 -8.19 -8.18 6.07
C TYR A 86 -6.70 -8.21 6.41
N SER A 87 -5.87 -7.55 5.60
CA SER A 87 -4.42 -7.52 5.77
C SER A 87 -3.82 -6.33 5.01
N SER A 88 -2.57 -6.01 5.32
CA SER A 88 -1.79 -4.98 4.61
C SER A 88 -0.35 -5.42 4.40
N GLY A 89 0.25 -5.00 3.28
CA GLY A 89 1.67 -5.19 2.96
C GLY A 89 2.54 -4.13 3.63
N GLN A 90 3.75 -4.50 4.06
CA GLN A 90 4.71 -3.58 4.70
C GLN A 90 4.12 -2.70 5.84
N PRO A 91 3.42 -3.29 6.83
CA PRO A 91 2.65 -2.54 7.84
C PRO A 91 3.51 -1.71 8.82
N GLY A 92 4.81 -1.96 8.90
CA GLY A 92 5.68 -1.46 9.97
C GLY A 92 6.37 -0.11 9.71
N GLY A 93 6.19 0.50 8.53
CA GLY A 93 7.00 1.65 8.11
C GLY A 93 8.49 1.31 8.00
N ALA A 94 9.27 2.14 7.32
CA ALA A 94 10.70 1.85 7.11
C ALA A 94 11.57 2.12 8.35
N ARG A 95 11.04 2.77 9.40
CA ARG A 95 11.86 3.34 10.47
C ARG A 95 11.32 3.09 11.87
N ALA A 96 12.13 2.44 12.70
CA ALA A 96 11.82 2.16 14.10
C ALA A 96 11.74 3.41 14.98
N ASP A 97 12.48 4.48 14.67
CA ASP A 97 12.45 5.72 15.46
C ASP A 97 11.08 6.41 15.42
N LYS A 98 10.38 6.35 14.28
CA LYS A 98 8.99 6.83 14.15
C LYS A 98 8.02 6.00 14.97
N LEU A 99 8.21 4.68 15.00
CA LEU A 99 7.42 3.78 15.82
C LEU A 99 7.65 4.03 17.32
N LEU A 100 8.91 4.20 17.74
CA LEU A 100 9.27 4.52 19.12
C LEU A 100 8.75 5.91 19.55
N TYR A 101 8.79 6.90 18.64
CA TYR A 101 8.20 8.21 18.88
C TYR A 101 6.68 8.10 19.10
N GLN A 102 5.98 7.37 18.24
CA GLN A 102 4.54 7.12 18.39
C GLN A 102 4.25 6.38 19.71
N ALA A 103 5.04 5.37 20.06
CA ALA A 103 4.91 4.63 21.31
C ALA A 103 5.11 5.55 22.53
N LYS A 104 6.14 6.41 22.53
CA LYS A 104 6.39 7.37 23.61
C LYS A 104 5.20 8.31 23.83
N LEU A 105 4.63 8.83 22.74
CA LEU A 105 3.43 9.69 22.80
C LEU A 105 2.22 8.96 23.39
N ALA A 106 2.05 7.68 23.06
CA ALA A 106 0.93 6.87 23.54
C ALA A 106 1.09 6.42 25.00
N LEU A 107 2.31 6.09 25.43
CA LEU A 107 2.62 5.54 26.75
C LEU A 107 2.80 6.61 27.84
N THR A 108 2.94 7.89 27.48
CA THR A 108 3.08 8.99 28.45
C THR A 108 1.76 9.76 28.55
N GLU A 109 1.10 9.72 29.70
CA GLU A 109 -0.25 10.31 29.91
C GLU A 109 -0.37 11.77 29.47
N ASP A 110 0.56 12.65 29.88
CA ASP A 110 0.53 14.07 29.49
C ASP A 110 0.71 14.29 27.99
N LEU A 111 1.54 13.47 27.34
CA LEU A 111 1.76 13.55 25.89
C LEU A 111 0.54 13.00 25.14
N ARG A 112 -0.05 11.93 25.64
CA ARG A 112 -1.28 11.35 25.10
C ARG A 112 -2.40 12.38 25.13
N LEU A 113 -2.58 13.10 26.23
CA LEU A 113 -3.60 14.15 26.33
C LEU A 113 -3.34 15.30 25.35
N LYS A 114 -2.09 15.71 25.13
CA LYS A 114 -1.73 16.72 24.11
C LYS A 114 -2.11 16.26 22.70
N VAL A 115 -1.83 15.00 22.36
CA VAL A 115 -2.21 14.42 21.07
C VAL A 115 -3.73 14.41 20.91
N VAL A 116 -4.47 13.95 21.93
CA VAL A 116 -5.94 13.93 21.91
C VAL A 116 -6.53 15.33 21.70
N ARG A 117 -6.06 16.33 22.46
CA ARG A 117 -6.51 17.72 22.30
C ARG A 117 -6.26 18.24 20.89
N LYS A 118 -5.08 17.96 20.32
CA LYS A 118 -4.77 18.41 18.95
C LYS A 118 -5.61 17.69 17.90
N MET A 119 -5.87 16.40 18.06
CA MET A 119 -6.75 15.64 17.17
C MET A 119 -8.19 16.13 17.24
N TYR A 120 -8.66 16.56 18.40
CA TYR A 120 -9.99 17.14 18.57
C TYR A 120 -10.10 18.52 17.91
N GLU A 121 -9.06 19.37 18.02
CA GLU A 121 -9.02 20.69 17.36
C GLU A 121 -9.07 20.61 15.82
N LEU A 122 -8.56 19.53 15.23
CA LEU A 122 -8.50 19.33 13.78
C LEU A 122 -9.81 18.81 13.16
N ARG A 123 -10.79 18.45 13.97
CA ARG A 123 -12.08 17.89 13.54
C ARG A 123 -13.22 18.82 13.90
#